data_AF-A0A950MTM2-F1
#
_entry.id   AF-A0A950MTM2-F1
#
_cell.length_a   1.000
_cell.length_b   1.000
_cell.length_c   1.000
_cell.angle_alpha   90.00
_cell.angle_beta   90.00
_cell.angle_gamma   90.00
#
_symmetry.space_group_name_H-M   'P 1'
#
loop_
_entity.id
_entity.type
_entity.pdbx_description
1 polymer ?
#
loop_
_entity_poly.entity_id
_entity_poly.type
_entity_poly.pdbx_seq_one_letter_code
_entity_poly.pdbx_strand_id
1 'polypeptide(L)' 'EHNQYLRVYMGHLRQKLEDNPAMPQHILTETGVGYRLLEN' A
#
# COMPACT_ATOMS: atom_id res chain seq x y z
N GLU A 1 14.16 11.61 1.08
CA GLU A 1 13.17 12.08 0.09
C GLU A 1 12.34 10.95 -0.55
N HIS A 2 12.95 9.88 -1.08
CA HIS A 2 12.23 8.76 -1.73
C HIS A 2 11.11 8.07 -0.92
N ASN A 3 11.25 7.96 0.41
CA ASN A 3 10.26 7.27 1.25
C ASN A 3 8.89 7.98 1.30
N GLN A 4 8.87 9.31 1.20
CA GLN A 4 7.63 10.07 1.24
C GLN A 4 6.83 9.85 -0.06
N TYR A 5 7.53 9.75 -1.19
CA TYR A 5 6.94 9.40 -2.47
C TYR A 5 6.33 8.00 -2.46
N LEU A 6 7.04 7.00 -1.93
CA LEU A 6 6.52 5.63 -1.89
C LEU A 6 5.20 5.55 -1.12
N ARG A 7 5.09 6.23 0.03
CA ARG A 7 3.84 6.26 0.81
C ARG A 7 2.69 6.90 0.05
N VAL A 8 2.93 8.02 -0.64
CA VAL A 8 1.90 8.69 -1.44
C VAL A 8 1.44 7.80 -2.59
N TYR A 9 2.36 7.20 -3.33
CA TYR A 9 2.03 6.30 -4.44
C TYR A 9 1.28 5.05 -3.96
N MET A 10 1.66 4.47 -2.82
CA MET A 10 0.93 3.34 -2.23
C MET A 10 -0.48 3.73 -1.78
N GLY A 11 -0.67 4.96 -1.29
CA GLY A 11 -2.01 5.52 -1.06
C GLY A 11 -2.85 5.57 -2.33
N HIS A 12 -2.28 6.07 -3.44
CA HIS A 12 -2.96 6.11 -4.73
C HIS A 12 -3.25 4.71 -5.31
N LEU A 13 -2.36 3.74 -5.12
CA LEU A 13 -2.58 2.36 -5.57
C LEU A 13 -3.73 1.72 -4.79
N ARG A 14 -3.76 1.85 -3.47
CA ARG A 14 -4.86 1.33 -2.65
C ARG A 14 -6.21 1.94 -3.04
N GLN A 15 -6.25 3.23 -3.33
CA GLN A 15 -7.48 3.88 -3.83
C GLN A 15 -8.01 3.30 -5.14
N LYS A 16 -7.14 2.69 -5.96
CA LYS A 16 -7.52 2.11 -7.26
C LYS A 16 -7.80 0.61 -7.21
N LEU A 17 -7.21 -0.10 -6.26
CA LEU A 17 -7.14 -1.56 -6.26
C LEU A 17 -7.82 -2.22 -5.05
N GLU A 18 -8.02 -1.50 -3.95
CA GLU A 18 -8.68 -2.03 -2.77
C GLU A 18 -10.15 -1.63 -2.75
N ASP A 19 -11.04 -2.54 -2.35
CA ASP A 19 -12.45 -2.23 -2.13
C ASP A 19 -12.63 -1.15 -1.05
N ASN A 20 -11.81 -1.22 0.00
CA ASN A 20 -11.70 -0.19 1.03
C ASN A 20 -10.23 0.18 1.27
N PRO A 21 -9.76 1.34 0.77
CA PRO A 21 -8.36 1.76 0.92
C PRO A 21 -7.90 1.95 2.37
N ALA A 22 -8.82 2.18 3.31
CA ALA A 22 -8.52 2.29 4.74
C ALA A 22 -8.36 0.92 5.43
N MET A 23 -8.79 -0.16 4.77
CA MET A 23 -8.67 -1.55 5.23
C MET A 23 -8.09 -2.41 4.09
N PRO A 24 -6.82 -2.19 3.68
CA PRO A 24 -6.24 -2.86 2.53
C PRO A 24 -6.13 -4.38 2.77
N GLN A 25 -6.44 -5.17 1.75
CA GLN A 25 -6.34 -6.63 1.74
C GLN A 25 -5.25 -7.13 0.79
N HIS A 26 -4.96 -6.38 -0.28
CA HIS A 26 -3.96 -6.78 -1.28
C HIS A 26 -2.59 -6.15 -1.04
N ILE A 27 -2.53 -4.87 -0.68
CA ILE A 27 -1.28 -4.12 -0.49
C ILE A 27 -1.11 -3.80 0.99
N LEU A 28 -0.40 -4.66 1.72
CA LEU A 28 -0.19 -4.51 3.15
C LEU A 28 1.06 -3.69 3.49
N THR A 29 1.00 -2.94 4.58
CA THR A 29 2.19 -2.29 5.14
C THR A 29 2.90 -3.28 6.05
N GLU A 30 4.18 -3.53 5.77
CA GLU A 30 5.06 -4.32 6.63
C GLU A 30 5.99 -3.37 7.39
N THR A 31 5.69 -3.16 8.67
CA THR A 31 6.37 -2.17 9.52
C THR A 31 7.88 -2.40 9.56
N GLY A 32 8.66 -1.37 9.22
CA GLY A 32 10.12 -1.44 9.19
C GLY A 32 10.71 -2.04 7.90
N VAL A 33 9.87 -2.57 7.00
CA VAL A 33 10.29 -3.19 5.74
C VAL A 33 9.78 -2.41 4.53
N GLY A 34 8.46 -2.19 4.44
CA GLY A 34 7.85 -1.53 3.29
C GLY A 34 6.42 -1.99 3.04
N TYR A 35 6.14 -2.39 1.80
CA TYR A 35 4.82 -2.85 1.38
C TYR A 35 4.92 -4.26 0.79
N ARG A 36 3.90 -5.07 1.04
CA ARG A 36 3.81 -6.45 0.55
C ARG A 36 2.53 -6.60 -0.26
N LEU A 37 2.66 -7.16 -1.46
CA LEU A 37 1.53 -7.62 -2.26
C LEU A 37 1.14 -9.02 -1.80
N LEU A 38 -0.14 -9.24 -1.54
CA LEU A 38 -0.73 -10.56 -1.36
C LEU A 38 -1.44 -10.96 -2.65
N GLU A 39 -0.97 -12.03 -3.26
CA GLU A 39 -1.66 -12.72 -4.36
C GLU A 39 -2.30 -13.99 -3.79
N ASN A 40 -3.54 -14.25 -4.17
CA ASN A 40 -4.19 -15.54 -3.95
C ASN A 40 -3.80 -16.53 -5.04
#